data_AF-A0A2I1MA41-F1
#
_entry.id   AF-A0A2I1MA41-F1
#
_cell.length_a   1.000
_cell.length_b   1.000
_cell.length_c   1.000
_cell.angle_alpha   90.00
_cell.angle_beta   90.00
_cell.angle_gamma   90.00
#
_symmetry.space_group_name_H-M   'P 1'
#
loop_
_entity.id
_entity.type
_entity.pdbx_description
1 polymer ?
#
loop_
_entity_poly.entity_id
_entity_poly.type
_entity_poly.pdbx_seq_one_letter_code
_entity_poly.pdbx_strand_id
1 'polypeptide(L)'
;MTKELNQVKFETLALHSGQEQADTATGARAVPIYQTTSYVFEDTDQAVERFGLKDAGNIYGRLTNPTEEVLEKRLAALEGGSSALAVASGAAAITYVFQALAQKGGHIVSANTIYGGTYNYLCHTFPLYR
;
A
#
# COMPACT_ATOMS: atom_id res chain seq x y z
N MET A 1 8.33 -20.32 -4.81
CA MET A 1 7.50 -20.60 -6.00
C MET A 1 8.17 -19.93 -7.19
N THR A 2 8.58 -20.67 -8.23
CA THR A 2 9.47 -20.21 -9.32
C THR A 2 8.79 -19.98 -10.67
N LYS A 3 7.45 -19.91 -10.72
CA LYS A 3 6.73 -19.52 -11.95
C LYS A 3 6.44 -18.02 -11.92
N GLU A 4 6.65 -17.35 -13.06
CA GLU A 4 6.26 -15.95 -13.25
C GLU A 4 4.78 -15.75 -12.89
N LEU A 5 4.50 -14.70 -12.11
CA LEU A 5 3.17 -14.42 -11.55
C LEU A 5 2.08 -14.22 -12.63
N ASN A 6 2.47 -13.96 -13.88
CA ASN A 6 1.56 -13.74 -15.01
C ASN A 6 0.89 -15.03 -15.53
N GLN A 7 1.20 -16.21 -14.98
CA GLN A 7 0.63 -17.50 -15.43
C GLN A 7 -0.11 -18.28 -14.34
N VAL A 8 -0.32 -17.70 -13.16
CA VAL A 8 -1.02 -18.36 -12.04
C VAL A 8 -2.46 -17.87 -11.93
N LYS A 9 -3.36 -18.77 -11.49
CA LYS A 9 -4.80 -18.46 -11.35
C LYS A 9 -5.04 -17.51 -10.17
N PHE A 10 -6.18 -16.81 -10.21
CA PHE A 10 -6.61 -15.84 -9.17
C PHE A 10 -6.51 -16.43 -7.75
N GLU A 11 -6.97 -17.66 -7.54
CA GLU A 11 -6.98 -18.31 -6.23
C GLU A 11 -5.55 -18.57 -5.70
N THR A 12 -4.62 -18.84 -6.61
CA THR A 12 -3.20 -19.04 -6.27
C THR A 12 -2.56 -17.71 -5.87
N LEU A 13 -2.86 -16.63 -6.61
CA LEU A 13 -2.41 -15.27 -6.28
C LEU A 13 -2.97 -14.82 -4.93
N ALA A 14 -4.26 -15.05 -4.70
CA ALA A 14 -4.95 -14.66 -3.46
C ALA A 14 -4.37 -15.36 -2.23
N LEU A 15 -3.83 -16.57 -2.40
CA LEU A 15 -3.21 -17.31 -1.30
C LEU A 15 -1.72 -16.99 -1.10
N HIS A 16 -0.95 -16.80 -2.18
CA HIS A 16 0.51 -16.82 -2.12
C HIS A 16 1.20 -15.51 -2.47
N SER A 17 0.57 -14.62 -3.24
CA SER A 17 1.24 -13.39 -3.68
C SER A 17 1.61 -12.51 -2.49
N GLY A 18 2.78 -11.88 -2.59
CA GLY A 18 3.37 -11.05 -1.53
C GLY A 18 4.15 -11.86 -0.49
N GLN A 19 3.98 -13.18 -0.43
CA GLN A 19 4.76 -14.07 0.44
C GLN A 19 5.04 -15.39 -0.28
N GLU A 20 5.77 -15.39 -1.39
CA GLU A 20 5.98 -16.59 -2.20
C GLU A 20 6.91 -17.61 -1.50
N GLN A 21 7.73 -17.15 -0.56
CA GLN A 21 8.63 -17.94 0.28
C GLN A 21 8.22 -17.85 1.75
N ALA A 22 8.59 -18.85 2.55
CA ALA A 22 8.37 -18.80 3.99
C ALA A 22 9.23 -17.70 4.63
N ASP A 23 8.83 -17.25 5.83
CA ASP A 23 9.60 -16.31 6.63
C ASP A 23 11.05 -16.82 6.84
N THR A 24 12.04 -15.97 6.57
CA THR A 24 13.46 -16.37 6.60
C THR A 24 14.01 -16.51 8.01
N ALA A 25 13.40 -15.85 9.00
CA ALA A 25 13.86 -15.93 10.39
C ALA A 25 13.48 -17.26 11.06
N THR A 26 12.33 -17.83 10.71
CA THR A 26 11.77 -18.99 11.43
C THR A 26 11.23 -20.11 10.54
N GLY A 27 11.05 -19.88 9.24
CA GLY A 27 10.37 -20.80 8.33
C GLY A 27 8.84 -20.76 8.44
N ALA A 28 8.27 -19.79 9.17
CA ALA A 28 6.82 -19.64 9.29
C ALA A 28 6.15 -19.42 7.92
N ARG A 29 5.09 -20.19 7.65
CA ARG A 29 4.32 -20.12 6.39
C ARG A 29 3.26 -19.02 6.40
N ALA A 30 2.69 -18.72 7.57
CA ALA A 30 1.83 -17.57 7.76
C ALA A 30 2.68 -16.29 7.79
N VAL A 31 2.12 -15.17 7.33
CA VAL A 31 2.78 -13.86 7.43
C VAL A 31 2.91 -13.49 8.92
N PRO A 32 4.11 -13.23 9.45
CA PRO A 32 4.26 -12.70 10.80
C PRO A 32 3.60 -11.33 10.94
N ILE A 33 3.05 -11.04 12.12
CA ILE A 33 2.45 -9.74 12.42
C ILE A 33 3.53 -8.81 12.97
N TYR A 34 3.97 -7.86 12.16
CA TYR A 34 4.94 -6.84 12.53
C TYR A 34 4.23 -5.67 13.24
N GLN A 35 3.76 -5.93 14.47
CA GLN A 35 3.07 -4.96 15.33
C GLN A 35 4.07 -3.96 15.96
N THR A 36 4.74 -3.17 15.13
CA THR A 36 5.73 -2.16 15.56
C THR A 36 5.49 -0.84 14.83
N THR A 37 5.89 0.26 15.45
CA THR A 37 5.91 1.57 14.81
C THR A 37 7.25 1.90 14.16
N SER A 38 8.36 1.32 14.65
CA SER A 38 9.71 1.76 14.32
C SER A 38 10.62 0.57 14.03
N TYR A 39 11.68 0.82 13.25
CA TYR A 39 12.66 -0.19 12.84
C TYR A 39 14.06 0.29 13.22
N VAL A 40 14.89 -0.65 13.69
CA VAL A 40 16.28 -0.37 14.08
C VAL A 40 17.14 -0.30 12.82
N PHE A 41 18.09 0.63 12.81
CA PHE A 41 19.17 0.69 11.83
C PHE A 41 20.42 0.00 12.40
N GLU A 42 21.18 -0.67 11.53
CA GLU A 42 22.45 -1.30 11.93
C GLU A 42 23.48 -0.25 12.36
N ASP A 43 23.53 0.88 11.65
CA ASP A 43 24.37 2.04 11.95
C ASP A 43 23.75 3.35 11.41
N THR A 44 24.47 4.46 11.57
CA THR A 44 24.03 5.77 11.10
C THR A 44 24.06 5.91 9.59
N ASP A 45 24.93 5.16 8.89
CA ASP A 45 25.08 5.24 7.45
C ASP A 45 23.86 4.61 6.78
N GLN A 46 23.40 3.45 7.26
CA GLN A 46 22.15 2.83 6.82
C GLN A 46 20.94 3.76 7.03
N ALA A 47 20.89 4.50 8.14
CA ALA A 47 19.82 5.46 8.38
C ALA A 47 19.81 6.57 7.30
N VAL A 48 20.98 7.15 7.00
CA VAL A 48 21.13 8.17 5.95
C VAL A 48 20.69 7.62 4.59
N GLU A 49 21.10 6.40 4.26
CA GLU A 49 20.76 5.78 2.98
C GLU A 49 19.27 5.48 2.85
N ARG A 50 18.62 4.97 3.90
CA ARG A 50 17.17 4.71 3.88
C ARG A 50 16.34 5.97 3.76
N PHE A 51 16.64 7.01 4.55
CA PHE A 51 15.94 8.31 4.42
C PHE A 51 16.24 9.01 3.08
N GLY A 52 17.41 8.75 2.50
CA GLY A 52 17.79 9.19 1.16
C GLY A 52 17.24 8.33 0.01
N LEU A 53 16.43 7.30 0.31
CA LEU A 53 15.86 6.34 -0.66
C LEU A 53 16.92 5.61 -1.51
N LYS A 54 18.14 5.47 -0.99
CA LYS A 54 19.23 4.72 -1.63
C LYS A 54 19.27 3.27 -1.18
N ASP A 55 18.89 3.02 0.07
CA ASP A 55 18.66 1.68 0.62
C ASP A 55 17.15 1.45 0.78
N ALA A 56 16.67 0.30 0.30
CA ALA A 56 15.28 -0.09 0.45
C ALA A 56 15.08 -0.74 1.83
N GLY A 57 14.14 -0.24 2.61
CA GLY A 57 13.85 -0.82 3.90
C GLY A 57 12.85 -0.01 4.71
N ASN A 58 12.42 -0.60 5.81
CA ASN A 58 11.48 0.07 6.69
C ASN A 58 12.16 1.13 7.54
N ILE A 59 11.45 2.23 7.74
CA ILE A 59 11.86 3.36 8.59
C ILE A 59 10.86 3.51 9.74
N TYR A 60 9.57 3.64 9.38
CA TYR A 60 8.49 3.90 10.31
C TYR A 60 7.18 3.33 9.77
N GLY A 61 6.40 2.67 10.63
CA GLY A 61 5.20 1.89 10.26
C GLY A 61 4.11 2.70 9.56
N ARG A 62 4.08 4.03 9.73
CA ARG A 62 3.16 4.91 8.97
C ARG A 62 3.50 5.02 7.48
N LEU A 63 4.76 4.74 7.10
CA LEU A 63 5.24 4.80 5.71
C LEU A 63 5.16 3.43 5.07
N THR A 64 5.73 2.42 5.74
CA THR A 64 5.81 1.04 5.27
C THR A 64 5.81 0.08 6.45
N ASN A 65 5.22 -1.09 6.29
CA ASN A 65 5.23 -2.18 7.26
C ASN A 65 5.25 -3.53 6.52
N PRO A 66 6.09 -4.52 6.91
CA PRO A 66 6.17 -5.80 6.19
C PRO A 66 4.85 -6.58 6.13
N THR A 67 4.00 -6.50 7.17
CA THR A 67 2.69 -7.15 7.15
C THR A 67 1.76 -6.49 6.13
N GLU A 68 1.77 -5.16 6.05
CA GLU A 68 0.98 -4.38 5.08
C GLU A 68 1.52 -4.56 3.65
N GLU A 69 2.84 -4.62 3.47
CA GLU A 69 3.49 -4.82 2.16
C GLU A 69 3.03 -6.14 1.49
N VAL A 70 2.83 -7.21 2.26
CA VAL A 70 2.28 -8.46 1.73
C VAL A 70 0.86 -8.26 1.20
N LEU A 71 0.01 -7.52 1.93
CA LEU A 71 -1.35 -7.19 1.49
C LEU A 71 -1.32 -6.34 0.21
N GLU A 72 -0.45 -5.33 0.17
CA GLU A 72 -0.29 -4.43 -0.98
C GLU A 72 0.15 -5.17 -2.23
N LYS A 73 1.22 -5.97 -2.14
CA LYS A 73 1.69 -6.79 -3.27
C LYS A 73 0.62 -7.75 -3.77
N ARG A 74 -0.12 -8.37 -2.85
CA ARG A 74 -1.20 -9.30 -3.20
C ARG A 74 -2.34 -8.61 -3.92
N LEU A 75 -2.83 -7.47 -3.41
CA LEU A 75 -3.88 -6.71 -4.08
C LEU A 75 -3.43 -6.20 -5.44
N ALA A 76 -2.20 -5.71 -5.57
CA ALA A 76 -1.64 -5.30 -6.85
C ALA A 76 -1.64 -6.46 -7.87
N ALA A 77 -1.21 -7.65 -7.46
CA ALA A 77 -1.22 -8.83 -8.32
C ALA A 77 -2.62 -9.29 -8.72
N LEU A 78 -3.60 -9.21 -7.81
CA LEU A 78 -4.99 -9.60 -8.09
C LEU A 78 -5.70 -8.62 -9.04
N GLU A 79 -5.43 -7.33 -8.93
CA GLU A 79 -6.03 -6.27 -9.76
C GLU A 79 -5.25 -6.01 -11.05
N GLY A 80 -4.06 -6.63 -11.22
CA GLY A 80 -3.16 -6.35 -12.35
C GLY A 80 -2.53 -4.95 -12.31
N GLY A 81 -2.46 -4.34 -11.12
CA GLY A 81 -1.81 -3.05 -10.90
C GLY A 81 -0.29 -3.18 -10.72
N SER A 82 0.44 -2.09 -10.97
CA SER A 82 1.89 -2.06 -10.73
C SER A 82 2.25 -2.03 -9.24
N SER A 83 1.36 -1.52 -8.40
CA SER A 83 1.53 -1.37 -6.94
C SER A 83 0.16 -1.14 -6.29
N ALA A 84 0.09 -1.31 -4.96
CA ALA A 84 -1.06 -0.92 -4.15
C ALA A 84 -0.57 -0.23 -2.87
N LEU A 85 -1.50 0.40 -2.15
CA LEU A 85 -1.24 1.07 -0.87
C LEU A 85 -2.34 0.72 0.12
N ALA A 86 -1.96 0.15 1.27
CA ALA A 86 -2.87 -0.12 2.37
C ALA A 86 -3.11 1.18 3.14
N VAL A 87 -4.37 1.43 3.51
CA VAL A 87 -4.77 2.64 4.23
C VAL A 87 -5.85 2.31 5.25
N ALA A 88 -6.04 3.21 6.21
CA ALA A 88 -6.92 2.99 7.36
C ALA A 88 -8.41 2.78 7.00
N SER A 89 -8.88 3.25 5.84
CA SER A 89 -10.26 3.06 5.39
C SER A 89 -10.44 3.31 3.89
N GLY A 90 -11.56 2.87 3.32
CA GLY A 90 -11.94 3.23 1.95
C GLY A 90 -12.06 4.74 1.72
N ALA A 91 -12.51 5.50 2.73
CA ALA A 91 -12.58 6.96 2.64
C ALA A 91 -11.17 7.60 2.57
N ALA A 92 -10.20 7.04 3.30
CA ALA A 92 -8.80 7.47 3.22
C ALA A 92 -8.21 7.15 1.83
N ALA A 93 -8.51 5.99 1.27
CA ALA A 93 -8.04 5.61 -0.08
C ALA A 93 -8.50 6.63 -1.13
N ILE A 94 -9.79 6.95 -1.12
CA ILE A 94 -10.39 7.95 -2.01
C ILE A 94 -9.78 9.34 -1.77
N THR A 95 -9.60 9.72 -0.51
CA THR A 95 -9.02 11.02 -0.12
C THR A 95 -7.61 11.17 -0.68
N TYR A 96 -6.76 10.17 -0.49
CA TYR A 96 -5.37 10.17 -0.95
C TYR A 96 -5.28 10.29 -2.48
N VAL A 97 -6.09 9.52 -3.21
CA VAL A 97 -6.11 9.58 -4.68
C VAL A 97 -6.48 10.99 -5.17
N PHE A 98 -7.55 11.60 -4.64
CA PHE A 98 -7.95 12.92 -5.07
C PHE A 98 -6.95 14.01 -4.67
N GLN A 99 -6.40 13.97 -3.46
CA GLN A 99 -5.37 14.92 -3.04
C GLN A 99 -4.07 14.78 -3.83
N ALA A 100 -3.68 13.57 -4.22
CA ALA A 100 -2.49 13.34 -5.03
C ALA A 100 -2.68 13.85 -6.47
N LEU A 101 -3.83 13.60 -7.09
CA LEU A 101 -4.04 13.84 -8.52
C LEU A 101 -4.67 15.20 -8.87
N ALA A 102 -5.59 15.72 -8.04
CA ALA A 102 -6.40 16.89 -8.36
C ALA A 102 -5.87 18.21 -7.77
N GLN A 103 -4.55 18.30 -7.58
CA GLN A 103 -3.90 19.50 -7.05
C GLN A 103 -4.02 20.71 -7.99
N LYS A 104 -3.83 21.93 -7.46
CA LYS A 104 -3.67 23.18 -8.23
C LYS A 104 -4.80 23.47 -9.24
N GLY A 105 -6.05 23.37 -8.80
CA GLY A 105 -7.21 23.70 -9.64
C GLY A 105 -7.68 22.59 -10.58
N GLY A 106 -7.28 21.34 -10.33
CA GLY A 106 -7.78 20.19 -11.09
C GLY A 106 -9.31 20.07 -11.09
N HIS A 107 -9.87 19.58 -12.20
CA HIS A 107 -11.30 19.33 -12.37
C HIS A 107 -11.61 17.84 -12.15
N ILE A 108 -12.62 17.54 -11.33
CA ILE A 108 -13.06 16.16 -11.05
C ILE A 108 -14.44 15.96 -11.68
N VAL A 109 -14.57 14.91 -12.47
CA VAL A 109 -15.85 14.43 -13.00
C VAL A 109 -16.19 13.11 -12.32
N SER A 110 -17.39 12.98 -11.78
CA SER A 110 -17.88 11.75 -11.16
C SER A 110 -19.20 11.29 -11.79
N ALA A 111 -19.53 10.01 -11.65
CA ALA A 111 -20.87 9.52 -11.95
C ALA A 111 -21.92 10.18 -11.05
N ASN A 112 -23.18 10.22 -11.52
CA ASN A 112 -24.29 10.82 -10.78
C ASN A 112 -24.70 10.01 -9.53
N THR A 113 -24.38 8.71 -9.51
CA THR A 113 -24.73 7.78 -8.42
C THR A 113 -23.47 7.13 -7.87
N ILE A 114 -22.93 7.71 -6.80
CA ILE A 114 -21.77 7.21 -6.07
C ILE A 114 -22.14 7.04 -4.59
N TYR A 115 -21.28 6.35 -3.83
CA TYR A 115 -21.46 6.21 -2.39
C TYR A 115 -21.62 7.58 -1.71
N GLY A 116 -22.63 7.72 -0.84
CA GLY A 116 -23.01 9.00 -0.25
C GLY A 116 -21.89 9.70 0.53
N GLY A 117 -21.03 8.93 1.20
CA GLY A 117 -19.83 9.48 1.85
C GLY A 117 -18.83 10.08 0.86
N THR A 118 -18.66 9.45 -0.31
CA THR A 118 -17.80 9.96 -1.39
C THR A 118 -18.39 11.22 -2.02
N TYR A 119 -19.71 11.26 -2.22
CA TYR A 119 -20.41 12.47 -2.66
C TYR A 119 -20.19 13.62 -1.68
N ASN A 120 -20.46 13.41 -0.39
CA ASN A 120 -20.27 14.43 0.64
C ASN A 120 -18.81 14.90 0.70
N TYR A 121 -17.86 13.97 0.61
CA TYR A 121 -16.45 14.32 0.53
C TYR A 121 -16.16 15.23 -0.68
N LEU A 122 -16.56 14.87 -1.89
CA LEU A 122 -16.27 15.66 -3.10
C LEU A 122 -16.98 17.02 -3.11
N CYS A 123 -18.22 17.09 -2.65
CA CYS A 123 -19.03 18.31 -2.70
C CYS A 123 -18.75 19.28 -1.55
N HIS A 124 -18.41 18.78 -0.36
CA HIS A 124 -18.38 19.60 0.85
C HIS A 124 -17.03 19.62 1.57
N THR A 125 -16.28 18.52 1.57
CA THR A 125 -15.02 18.43 2.33
C THR A 125 -13.80 18.73 1.47
N PHE A 126 -13.68 18.08 0.31
CA PHE A 126 -12.53 18.19 -0.58
C PHE A 126 -12.24 19.61 -1.06
N PRO A 127 -13.25 20.45 -1.39
CA PRO A 127 -13.01 21.84 -1.79
C PRO A 127 -12.30 22.69 -0.75
N LEU A 128 -12.34 22.31 0.54
CA LEU A 128 -11.65 23.04 1.62
C LEU A 128 -10.13 22.86 1.59
N TYR A 129 -9.61 21.87 0.86
CA TYR A 129 -8.17 21.63 0.70
C TYR A 129 -7.58 22.29 -0.56
N ARG A 130 -8.38 23.04 -1.33
CA ARG A 130 -7.96 23.68 -2.60
C ARG A 130 -7.55 25.14 -2.43
#